data_AF-A0A0J1HP54-F1
#
_entry.id   AF-A0A0J1HP54-F1
#
_cell.length_a   1.000
_cell.length_b   1.000
_cell.length_c   1.000
_cell.angle_alpha   90.00
_cell.angle_beta   90.00
_cell.angle_gamma   90.00
#
_symmetry.space_group_name_H-M   'P 1'
#
loop_
_entity.id
_entity.type
_entity.pdbx_description
1 polymer ?
#
loop_
_entity_poly.entity_id
_entity_poly.type
_entity_poly.pdbx_seq_one_letter_code
_entity_poly.pdbx_strand_id
1 'polypeptide(L)'
;MGLIYKVADQVWEFESIHKLNYKTFVEEIPQHAETKDRVRIDHFHEENTYLICLDDDKLVGMVALRGKRPFSLDYKISNLDFYLQEHGENVYEIRLLSVEREYRNGRALLGLIRFLHRYLLLNGYELALISATTRELPLYEQMGFKAFHTLVGTEEAAFQPMYVTPAMFEASSVGGIMTKEYTFLPGPVDIEENVRKAFSTKPISHRSKSFQVTMDNVKKRLLQMTKAKRVQIMLGTGTLANDAIALQLRSLKGKGLVLTNGEFGNRLVGHATRAQLHFDTYKKEMGEPFLYTELEKVMESGNYEWLWFVHHETSTGMLNDLKELNVLTKKYQIKLCVDCISSIGAIPIDLKDIYFASGVSGKAIKSYTGLSFVFHNHIVKINEAVPAYMDIGMYEENESIPYSHSWNLIYALQEALKRFEDETAFVKIKETYDHMEEAITTIGLNLVSPKEHAAPIILTIQLSEGQSSKTIGDELALQGYIVHYESAYLQKNNWIQIACLNHYKERDMKRMLNCLQMCVLQSEVHI
;
A
#
# COMPACT_ATOMS: atom_id res chain seq x y z
N MET A 1 26.09 -8.68 -8.12
CA MET A 1 24.76 -8.06 -8.07
C MET A 1 23.72 -9.18 -8.18
N GLY A 2 22.42 -8.89 -8.28
CA GLY A 2 21.36 -9.92 -8.28
C GLY A 2 20.47 -9.81 -9.51
N LEU A 3 19.69 -10.86 -9.79
CA LEU A 3 18.76 -10.93 -10.92
C LEU A 3 17.76 -9.76 -10.93
N ILE A 4 17.58 -9.16 -12.10
CA ILE A 4 16.65 -8.05 -12.37
C ILE A 4 15.53 -8.55 -13.26
N TYR A 5 14.30 -8.13 -13.00
CA TYR A 5 13.17 -8.39 -13.90
C TYR A 5 12.57 -7.07 -14.34
N LYS A 6 12.47 -6.84 -15.65
CA LYS A 6 11.93 -5.60 -16.21
C LYS A 6 11.19 -5.88 -17.52
N VAL A 7 10.45 -4.89 -18.00
CA VAL A 7 9.97 -4.88 -19.39
C VAL A 7 11.14 -4.44 -20.26
N ALA A 8 11.40 -5.14 -21.37
CA ALA A 8 12.46 -4.74 -22.30
C ALA A 8 12.12 -3.42 -22.98
N ASP A 9 13.07 -2.50 -23.01
CA ASP A 9 12.95 -1.17 -23.58
C ASP A 9 14.24 -0.69 -24.28
N GLN A 10 15.34 -1.45 -24.22
CA GLN A 10 16.62 -1.09 -24.83
C GLN A 10 16.94 -1.95 -26.06
N VAL A 11 17.61 -1.35 -27.04
CA VAL A 11 17.97 -2.01 -28.32
C VAL A 11 18.74 -3.31 -28.10
N TRP A 12 19.74 -3.31 -27.21
CA TRP A 12 20.55 -4.51 -26.94
C TRP A 12 19.76 -5.63 -26.25
N GLU A 13 18.70 -5.30 -25.50
CA GLU A 13 17.81 -6.28 -24.88
C GLU A 13 17.02 -7.01 -25.98
N PHE A 14 16.48 -6.28 -26.96
CA PHE A 14 15.78 -6.87 -28.11
C PHE A 14 16.69 -7.74 -28.96
N GLU A 15 17.93 -7.30 -29.24
CA GLU A 15 18.92 -8.13 -29.93
C GLU A 15 19.21 -9.44 -29.16
N SER A 16 19.29 -9.36 -27.83
CA SER A 16 19.52 -10.51 -26.96
C SER A 16 18.31 -11.45 -26.92
N ILE A 17 17.09 -10.91 -26.91
CA ILE A 17 15.84 -11.67 -27.05
C ILE A 17 15.85 -12.47 -28.35
N HIS A 18 16.26 -11.88 -29.48
CA HIS A 18 16.27 -12.59 -30.75
C HIS A 18 17.28 -13.74 -30.80
N LYS A 19 18.42 -13.60 -30.12
CA LYS A 19 19.39 -14.70 -29.95
C LYS A 19 18.83 -15.82 -29.07
N LEU A 20 18.14 -15.47 -27.98
CA LEU A 20 17.50 -16.46 -27.11
C LEU A 20 16.35 -17.20 -27.82
N ASN A 21 15.53 -16.49 -28.61
CA ASN A 21 14.51 -17.08 -29.47
C ASN A 21 15.10 -18.11 -30.43
N TYR A 22 16.24 -17.80 -31.05
CA TYR A 22 16.91 -18.72 -31.96
C TYR A 22 17.29 -20.02 -31.23
N LYS A 23 17.98 -19.91 -30.09
CA LYS A 23 18.31 -21.07 -29.26
C LYS A 23 17.07 -21.90 -28.93
N THR A 24 15.98 -21.28 -28.51
CA THR A 24 14.76 -22.00 -28.12
C THR A 24 14.05 -22.68 -29.29
N PHE A 25 13.82 -21.98 -30.39
CA PHE A 25 12.97 -22.44 -31.51
C PHE A 25 13.72 -23.12 -32.67
N VAL A 26 15.05 -23.14 -32.63
CA VAL A 26 15.88 -23.81 -33.64
C VAL A 26 16.70 -24.91 -32.99
N GLU A 27 17.34 -24.64 -31.85
CA GLU A 27 18.23 -25.61 -31.21
C GLU A 27 17.53 -26.56 -30.22
N GLU A 28 16.48 -26.11 -29.53
CA GLU A 28 15.80 -26.91 -28.49
C GLU A 28 14.46 -27.51 -28.92
N ILE A 29 13.64 -26.70 -29.58
CA ILE A 29 12.38 -27.08 -30.20
C ILE A 29 12.64 -26.93 -31.70
N PRO A 30 12.95 -28.00 -32.46
CA PRO A 30 13.36 -27.90 -33.87
C PRO A 30 12.16 -27.57 -34.79
N GLN A 31 11.53 -26.41 -34.55
CA GLN A 31 10.35 -25.94 -35.28
C GLN A 31 10.76 -25.18 -36.56
N HIS A 32 12.00 -24.71 -36.64
CA HIS A 32 12.50 -23.88 -37.73
C HIS A 32 13.92 -24.27 -38.15
N ALA A 33 14.27 -23.99 -39.41
CA ALA A 33 15.58 -24.29 -39.99
C ALA A 33 16.68 -23.38 -39.44
N GLU A 34 17.92 -23.89 -39.44
CA GLU A 34 19.11 -23.14 -39.02
C GLU A 34 19.39 -21.93 -39.92
N THR A 35 19.82 -20.82 -39.30
CA THR A 35 20.23 -19.60 -40.00
C THR A 35 21.65 -19.21 -39.60
N LYS A 36 22.42 -18.62 -40.53
CA LYS A 36 23.84 -18.28 -40.30
C LYS A 36 24.03 -17.26 -39.18
N ASP A 37 23.10 -16.35 -39.03
CA ASP A 37 23.21 -15.23 -38.08
C ASP A 37 22.78 -15.61 -36.66
N ARG A 38 22.19 -16.80 -36.46
CA ARG A 38 21.70 -17.32 -35.17
C ARG A 38 20.77 -16.35 -34.42
N VAL A 39 19.93 -15.68 -35.19
CA VAL A 39 18.93 -14.70 -34.72
C VAL A 39 17.56 -15.17 -35.20
N ARG A 40 16.56 -15.04 -34.31
CA ARG A 40 15.16 -15.30 -34.66
C ARG A 40 14.23 -14.25 -34.06
N ILE A 41 13.57 -13.51 -34.94
CA ILE A 41 12.58 -12.48 -34.58
C ILE A 41 11.20 -13.14 -34.51
N ASP A 42 10.44 -12.85 -33.45
CA ASP A 42 9.07 -13.35 -33.30
C ASP A 42 8.17 -12.70 -34.37
N HIS A 43 7.20 -13.45 -34.89
CA HIS A 43 6.29 -12.93 -35.92
C HIS A 43 5.52 -11.69 -35.46
N PHE A 44 5.22 -11.60 -34.16
CA PHE A 44 4.51 -10.49 -33.54
C PHE A 44 5.43 -9.51 -32.81
N HIS A 45 6.73 -9.48 -33.12
CA HIS A 45 7.73 -8.71 -32.37
C HIS A 45 7.32 -7.27 -32.07
N GLU A 46 6.87 -6.53 -33.08
CA GLU A 46 6.46 -5.12 -32.98
C GLU A 46 5.26 -4.87 -32.05
N GLU A 47 4.50 -5.91 -31.72
CA GLU A 47 3.30 -5.83 -30.88
C GLU A 47 3.45 -6.62 -29.57
N ASN A 48 4.55 -7.36 -29.39
CA ASN A 48 4.78 -8.15 -28.20
C ASN A 48 5.40 -7.28 -27.10
N THR A 49 4.92 -7.46 -25.88
CA THR A 49 5.63 -7.03 -24.69
C THR A 49 6.61 -8.13 -24.28
N TYR A 50 7.87 -7.78 -24.03
CA TYR A 50 8.87 -8.71 -23.53
C TYR A 50 9.19 -8.42 -22.07
N LEU A 51 8.90 -9.39 -21.21
CA LEU A 51 9.31 -9.38 -19.82
C LEU A 51 10.64 -10.12 -19.71
N ILE A 52 11.71 -9.49 -19.26
CA ILE A 52 13.05 -10.06 -19.29
C ILE A 52 13.61 -10.27 -17.88
N CYS A 53 14.54 -11.20 -17.77
CA CYS A 53 15.38 -11.42 -16.61
C CYS A 53 16.84 -11.19 -16.99
N LEU A 54 17.48 -10.26 -16.28
CA LEU A 54 18.88 -9.91 -16.46
C LEU A 54 19.70 -10.40 -15.26
N ASP A 55 20.89 -10.94 -15.52
CA ASP A 55 21.94 -11.17 -14.54
C ASP A 55 23.09 -10.22 -14.89
N ASP A 56 23.20 -9.11 -14.16
CA ASP A 56 23.97 -7.93 -14.56
C ASP A 56 23.57 -7.48 -15.98
N ASP A 57 24.51 -7.36 -16.93
CA ASP A 57 24.23 -6.94 -18.31
C ASP A 57 23.94 -8.11 -19.26
N LYS A 58 23.57 -9.28 -18.73
CA LYS A 58 23.27 -10.49 -19.51
C LYS A 58 21.79 -10.85 -19.42
N LEU A 59 21.12 -10.95 -20.56
CA LEU A 59 19.77 -11.52 -20.64
C LEU A 59 19.84 -13.04 -20.42
N VAL A 60 19.18 -13.50 -19.35
CA VAL A 60 19.19 -14.92 -18.94
C VAL A 60 17.83 -15.59 -19.05
N GLY A 61 16.77 -14.82 -19.27
CA GLY A 61 15.45 -15.36 -19.60
C GLY A 61 14.46 -14.28 -20.02
N MET A 62 13.33 -14.70 -20.59
CA MET A 62 12.27 -13.81 -21.01
C MET A 62 10.89 -14.50 -21.09
N VAL A 63 9.85 -13.69 -21.07
CA VAL A 63 8.48 -14.03 -21.46
C VAL A 63 8.02 -13.06 -22.53
N ALA A 64 7.56 -13.57 -23.67
CA ALA A 64 6.89 -12.78 -24.70
C ALA A 64 5.37 -12.83 -24.49
N LEU A 65 4.72 -11.66 -24.48
CA LEU A 65 3.30 -11.48 -24.24
C LEU A 65 2.64 -10.70 -25.36
N ARG A 66 1.41 -11.08 -25.69
CA ARG A 66 0.57 -10.37 -26.65
C ARG A 66 -0.79 -10.09 -26.04
N GLY A 67 -1.13 -8.81 -25.86
CA GLY A 67 -2.44 -8.39 -25.34
C GLY A 67 -3.47 -8.08 -26.42
N LYS A 68 -3.11 -8.21 -27.70
CA LYS A 68 -3.95 -7.82 -28.84
C LYS A 68 -4.14 -8.96 -29.82
N ARG A 69 -5.39 -9.21 -30.23
CA ARG A 69 -5.70 -10.20 -31.27
C ARG A 69 -5.30 -9.70 -32.67
N PRO A 70 -5.06 -10.61 -33.64
CA PRO A 70 -5.14 -12.07 -33.53
C PRO A 70 -3.96 -12.67 -32.75
N PHE A 71 -4.24 -13.71 -31.96
CA PHE A 71 -3.24 -14.55 -31.28
C PHE A 71 -2.74 -15.66 -32.21
N SER A 72 -1.62 -16.32 -31.87
CA SER A 72 -1.17 -17.48 -32.66
C SER A 72 -2.19 -18.60 -32.69
N LEU A 73 -2.93 -18.78 -31.59
CA LEU A 73 -3.96 -19.79 -31.48
C LEU A 73 -5.17 -19.47 -32.38
N ASP A 74 -5.44 -18.20 -32.69
CA ASP A 74 -6.51 -17.80 -33.64
C ASP A 74 -6.23 -18.30 -35.07
N TYR A 75 -4.96 -18.48 -35.42
CA TYR A 75 -4.55 -19.07 -36.70
C TYR A 75 -4.59 -20.61 -36.69
N LYS A 76 -4.62 -21.23 -35.52
CA LYS A 76 -4.58 -22.70 -35.35
C LYS A 76 -5.95 -23.30 -35.03
N ILE A 77 -6.84 -22.52 -34.43
CA ILE A 77 -8.15 -22.95 -33.93
C ILE A 77 -9.20 -22.00 -34.51
N SER A 78 -10.06 -22.53 -35.37
CA SER A 78 -11.21 -21.76 -35.88
C SER A 78 -12.21 -21.52 -34.74
N ASN A 79 -12.62 -20.26 -34.56
CA ASN A 79 -13.57 -19.86 -33.50
C ASN A 79 -13.08 -20.24 -32.09
N LEU A 80 -11.83 -19.87 -31.78
CA LEU A 80 -11.15 -20.20 -30.53
C LEU A 80 -12.02 -20.00 -29.27
N ASP A 81 -12.75 -18.89 -29.21
CA ASP A 81 -13.55 -18.53 -28.05
C ASP A 81 -14.66 -19.53 -27.76
N PHE A 82 -15.18 -20.24 -28.75
CA PHE A 82 -16.19 -21.30 -28.56
C PHE A 82 -15.72 -22.42 -27.63
N TYR A 83 -14.41 -22.67 -27.56
CA TYR A 83 -13.84 -23.77 -26.79
C TYR A 83 -13.42 -23.37 -25.37
N LEU A 84 -13.43 -22.08 -25.04
CA LEU A 84 -13.08 -21.60 -23.71
C LEU A 84 -14.27 -21.76 -22.76
N GLN A 85 -13.99 -22.22 -21.54
CA GLN A 85 -14.99 -22.32 -20.47
C GLN A 85 -15.17 -21.00 -19.71
N GLU A 86 -14.20 -20.10 -19.82
CA GLU A 86 -14.14 -18.80 -19.18
C GLU A 86 -13.86 -17.75 -20.26
N HIS A 87 -14.49 -16.59 -20.16
CA HIS A 87 -14.35 -15.50 -21.12
C HIS A 87 -13.96 -14.21 -20.41
N GLY A 88 -13.29 -13.34 -21.13
CA GLY A 88 -12.93 -12.00 -20.66
C GLY A 88 -12.64 -11.08 -21.84
N GLU A 89 -12.70 -9.78 -21.60
CA GLU A 89 -12.32 -8.75 -22.56
C GLU A 89 -10.80 -8.57 -22.58
N ASN A 90 -10.16 -8.65 -21.41
CA ASN A 90 -8.71 -8.47 -21.27
C ASN A 90 -7.99 -9.82 -21.33
N VAL A 91 -7.78 -10.32 -22.55
CA VAL A 91 -7.11 -11.60 -22.82
C VAL A 91 -5.66 -11.38 -23.27
N TYR A 92 -4.74 -12.16 -22.71
CA TYR A 92 -3.32 -12.15 -23.11
C TYR A 92 -2.91 -13.53 -23.64
N GLU A 93 -2.08 -13.57 -24.68
CA GLU A 93 -1.37 -14.79 -25.11
C GLU A 93 0.07 -14.76 -24.59
N ILE A 94 0.45 -15.78 -23.81
CA ILE A 94 1.84 -16.06 -23.47
C ILE A 94 2.45 -16.78 -24.68
N ARG A 95 3.25 -16.03 -25.44
CA ARG A 95 3.85 -16.49 -26.69
C ARG A 95 4.97 -17.48 -26.46
N LEU A 96 5.86 -17.15 -25.53
CA LEU A 96 7.05 -17.91 -25.21
C LEU A 96 7.50 -17.57 -23.79
N LEU A 97 7.88 -18.60 -23.03
CA LEU A 97 8.67 -18.48 -21.81
C LEU A 97 9.98 -19.22 -22.07
N SER A 98 11.11 -18.51 -22.01
CA SER A 98 12.44 -19.07 -22.27
C SER A 98 13.45 -18.62 -21.22
N VAL A 99 14.26 -19.55 -20.74
CA VAL A 99 15.32 -19.30 -19.76
C VAL A 99 16.56 -20.07 -20.20
N GLU A 100 17.73 -19.45 -20.09
CA GLU A 100 19.02 -20.10 -20.35
C GLU A 100 19.17 -21.34 -19.45
N ARG A 101 19.73 -22.43 -19.99
CA ARG A 101 19.72 -23.76 -19.33
C ARG A 101 20.26 -23.75 -17.91
N GLU A 102 21.32 -22.97 -17.67
CA GLU A 102 21.98 -22.85 -16.36
C GLU A 102 21.12 -22.15 -15.29
N TYR A 103 20.08 -21.41 -15.71
CA TYR A 103 19.18 -20.65 -14.81
C TYR A 103 17.79 -21.29 -14.63
N ARG A 104 17.47 -22.40 -15.35
CA ARG A 104 16.12 -23.02 -15.37
C ARG A 104 15.66 -23.57 -14.02
N ASN A 105 16.57 -24.16 -13.25
CA ASN A 105 16.27 -24.68 -11.91
C ASN A 105 16.43 -23.61 -10.80
N GLY A 106 16.64 -22.35 -11.21
CA GLY A 106 17.06 -21.27 -10.34
C GLY A 106 15.97 -20.21 -10.14
N ARG A 107 16.41 -19.09 -9.54
CA ARG A 107 15.55 -17.96 -9.20
C ARG A 107 15.01 -17.23 -10.44
N ALA A 108 15.68 -17.34 -11.60
CA ALA A 108 15.29 -16.64 -12.82
C ALA A 108 13.92 -17.06 -13.35
N LEU A 109 13.67 -18.38 -13.49
CA LEU A 109 12.37 -18.87 -13.96
C LEU A 109 11.24 -18.48 -13.01
N LEU A 110 11.43 -18.71 -11.71
CA LEU A 110 10.45 -18.34 -10.69
C LEU A 110 10.22 -16.83 -10.64
N GLY A 111 11.27 -16.02 -10.78
CA GLY A 111 11.10 -14.57 -10.81
C GLY A 111 10.36 -14.09 -12.06
N LEU A 112 10.60 -14.69 -13.23
CA LEU A 112 9.87 -14.39 -14.47
C LEU A 112 8.40 -14.75 -14.38
N ILE A 113 8.07 -15.93 -13.84
CA ILE A 113 6.65 -16.33 -13.65
C ILE A 113 5.95 -15.37 -12.67
N ARG A 114 6.64 -14.91 -11.62
CA ARG A 114 6.08 -13.93 -10.66
C ARG A 114 5.85 -12.59 -11.33
N PHE A 115 6.84 -12.12 -12.07
CA PHE A 115 6.81 -10.84 -12.77
C PHE A 115 5.73 -10.86 -13.87
N LEU A 116 5.60 -11.96 -14.61
CA LEU A 116 4.52 -12.23 -15.56
C LEU A 116 3.15 -12.09 -14.91
N HIS A 117 2.89 -12.84 -13.84
CA HIS A 117 1.58 -12.83 -13.20
C HIS A 117 1.21 -11.42 -12.71
N ARG A 118 2.17 -10.68 -12.14
CA ARG A 118 1.95 -9.30 -11.69
C ARG A 118 1.74 -8.32 -12.82
N TYR A 119 2.52 -8.41 -13.88
CA TYR A 119 2.33 -7.60 -15.07
C TYR A 119 0.91 -7.78 -15.62
N LEU A 120 0.44 -9.03 -15.71
CA LEU A 120 -0.91 -9.34 -16.15
C LEU A 120 -1.98 -8.77 -15.19
N LEU A 121 -1.84 -8.96 -13.87
CA LEU A 121 -2.76 -8.41 -12.86
C LEU A 121 -2.88 -6.88 -12.93
N LEU A 122 -1.75 -6.18 -13.02
CA LEU A 122 -1.73 -4.71 -13.11
C LEU A 122 -2.38 -4.20 -14.39
N ASN A 123 -2.37 -5.00 -15.46
CA ASN A 123 -3.06 -4.70 -16.71
C ASN A 123 -4.47 -5.31 -16.78
N GLY A 124 -5.02 -5.76 -15.65
CA GLY A 124 -6.41 -6.18 -15.52
C GLY A 124 -6.79 -7.39 -16.36
N TYR A 125 -5.86 -8.34 -16.58
CA TYR A 125 -6.18 -9.54 -17.34
C TYR A 125 -7.27 -10.37 -16.65
N GLU A 126 -8.14 -10.97 -17.47
CA GLU A 126 -9.16 -11.91 -17.02
C GLU A 126 -8.79 -13.34 -17.45
N LEU A 127 -8.03 -13.45 -18.53
CA LEU A 127 -7.66 -14.72 -19.13
C LEU A 127 -6.27 -14.65 -19.77
N ALA A 128 -5.42 -15.64 -19.50
CA ALA A 128 -4.17 -15.83 -20.21
C ALA A 128 -4.17 -17.16 -20.97
N LEU A 129 -3.83 -17.12 -22.25
CA LEU A 129 -3.79 -18.26 -23.17
C LEU A 129 -2.35 -18.65 -23.47
N ILE A 130 -2.12 -19.94 -23.74
CA ILE A 130 -0.82 -20.43 -24.19
C ILE A 130 -0.98 -21.61 -25.16
N SER A 131 -0.08 -21.66 -26.14
CA SER A 131 0.17 -22.85 -26.96
C SER A 131 1.33 -23.63 -26.34
N ALA A 132 1.08 -24.37 -25.26
CA ALA A 132 2.11 -25.01 -24.45
C ALA A 132 2.80 -26.17 -25.20
N THR A 133 4.12 -26.30 -25.08
CA THR A 133 4.83 -27.49 -25.57
C THR A 133 4.44 -28.70 -24.73
N THR A 134 4.31 -29.88 -25.36
CA THR A 134 3.95 -31.11 -24.63
C THR A 134 4.98 -31.51 -23.57
N ARG A 135 6.24 -31.07 -23.72
CA ARG A 135 7.33 -31.32 -22.76
C ARG A 135 7.18 -30.52 -21.45
N GLU A 136 6.56 -29.34 -21.52
CA GLU A 136 6.46 -28.41 -20.38
C GLU A 136 5.06 -28.39 -19.75
N LEU A 137 4.16 -29.30 -20.13
CA LEU A 137 2.82 -29.41 -19.53
C LEU A 137 2.84 -29.48 -17.99
N PRO A 138 3.74 -30.23 -17.34
CA PRO A 138 3.78 -30.28 -15.88
C PRO A 138 3.99 -28.90 -15.23
N LEU A 139 4.78 -28.02 -15.85
CA LEU A 139 5.01 -26.66 -15.36
C LEU A 139 3.73 -25.82 -15.48
N TYR A 140 3.07 -25.85 -16.64
CA TYR A 140 1.84 -25.07 -16.86
C TYR A 140 0.67 -25.57 -15.99
N GLU A 141 0.54 -26.88 -15.80
CA GLU A 141 -0.43 -27.46 -14.87
C GLU A 141 -0.17 -27.01 -13.42
N GLN A 142 1.10 -26.96 -13.00
CA GLN A 142 1.49 -26.43 -11.68
C GLN A 142 1.20 -24.93 -11.52
N MET A 143 1.16 -24.18 -12.63
CA MET A 143 0.72 -22.78 -12.69
C MET A 143 -0.81 -22.64 -12.78
N GLY A 144 -1.57 -23.74 -12.77
CA GLY A 144 -3.02 -23.74 -12.81
C GLY A 144 -3.63 -23.70 -14.21
N PHE A 145 -2.82 -23.80 -15.28
CA PHE A 145 -3.34 -23.85 -16.64
C PHE A 145 -4.17 -25.11 -16.87
N LYS A 146 -5.25 -24.97 -17.66
CA LYS A 146 -6.09 -26.09 -18.09
C LYS A 146 -6.15 -26.16 -19.61
N ALA A 147 -6.08 -27.37 -20.15
CA ALA A 147 -6.34 -27.62 -21.56
C ALA A 147 -7.79 -27.29 -21.90
N PHE A 148 -8.03 -26.65 -23.05
CA PHE A 148 -9.38 -26.35 -23.56
C PHE A 148 -9.65 -26.86 -24.97
N HIS A 149 -8.64 -27.40 -25.65
CA HIS A 149 -8.75 -27.93 -27.00
C HIS A 149 -7.82 -29.14 -27.18
N THR A 150 -7.97 -29.89 -28.26
CA THR A 150 -7.01 -30.94 -28.66
C THR A 150 -5.67 -30.34 -29.10
N LEU A 151 -4.64 -31.20 -29.21
CA LEU A 151 -3.31 -30.80 -29.67
C LEU A 151 -3.36 -30.13 -31.06
N VAL A 152 -2.55 -29.08 -31.23
CA VAL A 152 -2.37 -28.33 -32.48
C VAL A 152 -0.91 -28.35 -32.91
N GLY A 153 -0.63 -28.13 -34.19
CA GLY A 153 0.73 -28.14 -34.76
C GLY A 153 0.98 -29.37 -35.64
N THR A 154 2.26 -29.69 -35.86
CA THR A 154 2.69 -30.85 -36.64
C THR A 154 3.01 -32.04 -35.73
N GLU A 155 3.15 -33.25 -36.29
CA GLU A 155 3.55 -34.44 -35.51
C GLU A 155 4.90 -34.24 -34.79
N GLU A 156 5.83 -33.52 -35.42
CA GLU A 156 7.16 -33.23 -34.86
C GLU A 156 7.15 -32.09 -33.83
N ALA A 157 6.10 -31.26 -33.80
CA ALA A 157 5.95 -30.12 -32.91
C ALA A 157 4.49 -29.92 -32.51
N ALA A 158 3.99 -30.82 -31.66
CA ALA A 158 2.65 -30.74 -31.08
C ALA A 158 2.62 -29.80 -29.88
N PHE A 159 1.55 -28.99 -29.80
CA PHE A 159 1.30 -28.06 -28.71
C PHE A 159 -0.09 -28.25 -28.13
N GLN A 160 -0.24 -28.05 -26.83
CA GLN A 160 -1.50 -28.10 -26.11
C GLN A 160 -2.02 -26.67 -25.89
N PRO A 161 -3.17 -26.29 -26.48
CA PRO A 161 -3.85 -25.05 -26.14
C PRO A 161 -4.35 -25.12 -24.68
N MET A 162 -3.92 -24.16 -23.87
CA MET A 162 -4.29 -24.05 -22.46
C MET A 162 -4.65 -22.62 -22.07
N TYR A 163 -5.42 -22.46 -20.98
CA TYR A 163 -5.78 -21.17 -20.42
C TYR A 163 -5.63 -21.14 -18.89
N VAL A 164 -5.47 -19.95 -18.33
CA VAL A 164 -5.52 -19.70 -16.88
C VAL A 164 -6.22 -18.38 -16.58
N THR A 165 -7.01 -18.34 -15.52
CA THR A 165 -7.58 -17.10 -14.94
C THR A 165 -6.77 -16.68 -13.70
N PRO A 166 -6.89 -15.43 -13.22
CA PRO A 166 -6.26 -15.01 -11.97
C PRO A 166 -6.53 -15.95 -10.79
N ALA A 167 -7.79 -16.32 -10.58
CA ALA A 167 -8.20 -17.22 -9.51
C ALA A 167 -7.60 -18.64 -9.66
N MET A 168 -7.50 -19.15 -10.90
CA MET A 168 -6.87 -20.44 -11.16
C MET A 168 -5.37 -20.41 -10.86
N PHE A 169 -4.67 -19.34 -11.24
CA PHE A 169 -3.25 -19.18 -10.95
C PHE A 169 -3.04 -19.09 -9.44
N GLU A 170 -3.78 -18.23 -8.73
CA GLU A 170 -3.64 -18.05 -7.27
C GLU A 170 -3.88 -19.33 -6.49
N ALA A 171 -4.84 -20.16 -6.91
CA ALA A 171 -5.14 -21.46 -6.30
C ALA A 171 -4.13 -22.57 -6.63
N SER A 172 -3.22 -22.32 -7.58
CA SER A 172 -2.22 -23.31 -8.01
C SER A 172 -1.06 -23.44 -7.00
N SER A 173 -0.29 -24.53 -7.11
CA SER A 173 0.87 -24.76 -6.23
C SER A 173 1.95 -23.69 -6.40
N VAL A 174 2.09 -23.18 -7.63
CA VAL A 174 3.02 -22.11 -7.99
C VAL A 174 2.48 -20.76 -7.51
N GLY A 175 1.21 -20.46 -7.79
CA GLY A 175 0.59 -19.18 -7.41
C GLY A 175 0.58 -18.92 -5.91
N GLY A 176 0.23 -19.92 -5.10
CA GLY A 176 0.23 -19.77 -3.63
C GLY A 176 1.59 -19.43 -3.02
N ILE A 177 2.70 -19.80 -3.69
CA ILE A 177 4.06 -19.43 -3.27
C ILE A 177 4.43 -18.02 -3.79
N MET A 178 3.92 -17.66 -4.96
CA MET A 178 4.44 -16.56 -5.78
C MET A 178 3.66 -15.26 -5.67
N THR A 179 2.45 -15.28 -5.15
CA THR A 179 1.60 -14.11 -4.90
C THR A 179 1.98 -13.35 -3.63
N LYS A 180 2.98 -13.81 -2.87
CA LYS A 180 3.38 -13.11 -1.64
C LYS A 180 3.92 -11.72 -1.94
N GLU A 181 3.16 -10.72 -1.49
CA GLU A 181 3.54 -9.32 -1.49
C GLU A 181 4.15 -8.92 -0.15
N TYR A 182 5.02 -7.93 -0.21
CA TYR A 182 5.60 -7.27 0.96
C TYR A 182 5.12 -5.83 0.94
N THR A 183 4.16 -5.53 1.80
CA THR A 183 3.54 -4.21 1.86
C THR A 183 4.30 -3.28 2.79
N PHE A 184 4.75 -2.16 2.24
CA PHE A 184 5.32 -1.00 2.93
C PHE A 184 4.34 0.17 2.91
N LEU A 185 3.05 -0.11 2.84
CA LEU A 185 2.01 0.90 2.86
C LEU A 185 1.73 1.37 4.30
N PRO A 186 1.39 2.65 4.50
CA PRO A 186 0.88 3.13 5.78
C PRO A 186 -0.54 2.63 6.08
N GLY A 187 -1.14 1.83 5.19
CA GLY A 187 -2.47 1.27 5.29
C GLY A 187 -2.99 0.91 3.89
N PRO A 188 -3.54 -0.30 3.65
CA PRO A 188 -3.74 -1.39 4.61
C PRO A 188 -2.41 -2.00 5.09
N VAL A 189 -2.39 -2.46 6.35
CA VAL A 189 -1.23 -3.09 7.01
C VAL A 189 -1.47 -4.59 7.21
N ASP A 190 -0.42 -5.35 7.51
CA ASP A 190 -0.53 -6.77 7.80
C ASP A 190 -1.39 -7.03 9.04
N ILE A 191 -2.44 -7.84 8.85
CA ILE A 191 -3.32 -8.26 9.94
C ILE A 191 -2.75 -9.53 10.57
N GLU A 192 -2.76 -9.61 11.91
CA GLU A 192 -2.33 -10.80 12.64
C GLU A 192 -3.41 -11.90 12.60
N GLU A 193 -2.98 -13.15 12.77
CA GLU A 193 -3.87 -14.30 12.61
C GLU A 193 -5.00 -14.35 13.64
N ASN A 194 -4.74 -13.95 14.89
CA ASN A 194 -5.77 -13.79 15.92
C ASN A 194 -6.81 -12.73 15.53
N VAL A 195 -6.38 -11.62 14.93
CA VAL A 195 -7.26 -10.55 14.46
C VAL A 195 -8.11 -11.02 13.27
N ARG A 196 -7.53 -11.76 12.32
CA ARG A 196 -8.28 -12.43 11.23
C ARG A 196 -9.34 -13.38 11.77
N LYS A 197 -8.96 -14.26 12.71
CA LYS A 197 -9.89 -15.21 13.33
C LYS A 197 -11.04 -14.52 14.05
N ALA A 198 -10.76 -13.44 14.79
CA ALA A 198 -11.79 -12.65 15.45
C ALA A 198 -12.75 -11.99 14.44
N PHE A 199 -12.22 -11.43 13.36
CA PHE A 199 -13.03 -10.84 12.30
C PHE A 199 -13.93 -11.88 11.60
N SER A 200 -13.46 -13.13 11.43
CA SER A 200 -14.23 -14.21 10.79
C SER A 200 -15.26 -14.90 11.69
N THR A 201 -15.46 -14.42 12.92
CA THR A 201 -16.47 -15.03 13.83
C THR A 201 -17.91 -14.72 13.39
N LYS A 202 -18.85 -15.57 13.81
CA LYS A 202 -20.28 -15.33 13.56
C LYS A 202 -20.70 -13.99 14.21
N PRO A 203 -21.38 -13.10 13.47
CA PRO A 203 -21.85 -11.83 14.03
C PRO A 203 -22.87 -12.05 15.15
N ILE A 204 -22.84 -11.15 16.14
CA ILE A 204 -23.84 -11.08 17.22
C ILE A 204 -24.52 -9.71 17.23
N SER A 205 -25.65 -9.60 17.92
CA SER A 205 -26.35 -8.32 18.07
C SER A 205 -25.50 -7.28 18.82
N HIS A 206 -25.41 -6.06 18.28
CA HIS A 206 -24.77 -4.91 18.93
C HIS A 206 -25.49 -4.46 20.23
N ARG A 207 -26.72 -4.94 20.45
CA ARG A 207 -27.48 -4.71 21.68
C ARG A 207 -27.26 -5.81 22.74
N SER A 208 -26.52 -6.87 22.40
CA SER A 208 -26.25 -7.96 23.34
C SER A 208 -25.28 -7.53 24.45
N LYS A 209 -25.38 -8.19 25.62
CA LYS A 209 -24.45 -7.93 26.72
C LYS A 209 -23.00 -8.25 26.34
N SER A 210 -22.79 -9.31 25.57
CA SER A 210 -21.47 -9.69 25.06
C SER A 210 -20.84 -8.58 24.23
N PHE A 211 -21.60 -7.94 23.33
CA PHE A 211 -21.12 -6.81 22.55
C PHE A 211 -20.72 -5.63 23.45
N GLN A 212 -21.58 -5.25 24.40
CA GLN A 212 -21.31 -4.14 25.32
C GLN A 212 -20.02 -4.38 26.13
N VAL A 213 -19.84 -5.59 26.66
CA VAL A 213 -18.62 -5.96 27.40
C VAL A 213 -17.37 -5.86 26.51
N THR A 214 -17.45 -6.31 25.25
CA THR A 214 -16.35 -6.18 24.28
C THR A 214 -16.07 -4.71 23.95
N MET A 215 -17.09 -3.88 23.75
CA MET A 215 -16.96 -2.44 23.54
C MET A 215 -16.26 -1.76 24.74
N ASP A 216 -16.68 -2.07 25.96
CA ASP A 216 -16.08 -1.53 27.19
C ASP A 216 -14.61 -1.92 27.33
N ASN A 217 -14.26 -3.18 27.03
CA ASN A 217 -12.89 -3.65 27.04
C ASN A 217 -12.03 -2.92 26.00
N VAL A 218 -12.54 -2.72 24.78
CA VAL A 218 -11.87 -1.95 23.73
C VAL A 218 -11.64 -0.51 24.17
N LYS A 219 -12.69 0.17 24.66
CA LYS A 219 -12.59 1.54 25.19
C LYS A 219 -11.52 1.61 26.28
N LYS A 220 -11.56 0.71 27.27
CA LYS A 220 -10.58 0.65 28.36
C LYS A 220 -9.14 0.56 27.84
N ARG A 221 -8.87 -0.31 26.87
CA ARG A 221 -7.53 -0.47 26.28
C ARG A 221 -7.06 0.77 25.52
N LEU A 222 -7.95 1.37 24.72
CA LEU A 222 -7.66 2.63 24.02
C LEU A 222 -7.33 3.76 25.00
N LEU A 223 -8.09 3.88 26.10
CA LEU A 223 -7.84 4.88 27.14
C LEU A 223 -6.54 4.63 27.89
N GLN A 224 -6.21 3.37 28.20
CA GLN A 224 -4.93 3.01 28.81
C GLN A 224 -3.74 3.38 27.90
N MET A 225 -3.84 3.06 26.61
CA MET A 225 -2.80 3.33 25.62
C MET A 225 -2.58 4.83 25.37
N THR A 226 -3.63 5.64 25.46
CA THR A 226 -3.59 7.06 25.08
C THR A 226 -3.64 8.03 26.26
N LYS A 227 -3.96 7.57 27.46
CA LYS A 227 -4.18 8.37 28.69
C LYS A 227 -5.32 9.39 28.60
N ALA A 228 -6.15 9.33 27.56
CA ALA A 228 -7.40 10.09 27.52
C ALA A 228 -8.37 9.59 28.59
N LYS A 229 -9.31 10.45 29.01
CA LYS A 229 -10.38 10.06 29.96
C LYS A 229 -11.55 9.37 29.28
N ARG A 230 -11.83 9.71 28.01
CA ARG A 230 -12.99 9.25 27.25
C ARG A 230 -12.64 9.01 25.79
N VAL A 231 -13.34 8.05 25.19
CA VAL A 231 -13.21 7.72 23.77
C VAL A 231 -14.57 7.27 23.25
N GLN A 232 -14.95 7.80 22.10
CA GLN A 232 -16.11 7.37 21.35
C GLN A 232 -15.69 6.64 20.08
N ILE A 233 -16.32 5.50 19.82
CA ILE A 233 -16.03 4.62 18.68
C ILE A 233 -17.20 4.66 17.71
N MET A 234 -16.91 4.99 16.46
CA MET A 234 -17.91 5.12 15.39
C MET A 234 -17.56 4.19 14.24
N LEU A 235 -18.54 3.69 13.47
CA LEU A 235 -18.25 2.98 12.24
C LEU A 235 -17.90 4.00 11.14
N GLY A 236 -16.66 3.99 10.71
CA GLY A 236 -16.15 4.91 9.70
C GLY A 236 -14.63 4.96 9.65
N THR A 237 -14.11 5.78 8.76
CA THR A 237 -12.67 6.04 8.62
C THR A 237 -12.25 7.18 9.54
N GLY A 238 -10.95 7.40 9.72
CA GLY A 238 -10.46 8.55 10.50
C GLY A 238 -10.96 9.92 10.01
N THR A 239 -11.32 10.03 8.72
CA THR A 239 -12.01 11.20 8.17
C THR A 239 -13.33 11.51 8.88
N LEU A 240 -14.12 10.47 9.22
CA LEU A 240 -15.36 10.64 9.98
C LEU A 240 -15.09 11.21 11.38
N ALA A 241 -14.01 10.79 12.04
CA ALA A 241 -13.62 11.36 13.34
C ALA A 241 -13.24 12.84 13.21
N ASN A 242 -12.52 13.23 12.15
CA ASN A 242 -12.20 14.64 11.90
C ASN A 242 -13.45 15.47 11.59
N ASP A 243 -14.40 14.95 10.80
CA ASP A 243 -15.69 15.61 10.55
C ASP A 243 -16.51 15.79 11.83
N ALA A 244 -16.58 14.75 12.67
CA ALA A 244 -17.26 14.81 13.96
C ALA A 244 -16.65 15.87 14.89
N ILE A 245 -15.31 15.95 14.97
CA ILE A 245 -14.61 16.99 15.73
C ILE A 245 -14.93 18.37 15.17
N ALA A 246 -14.81 18.58 13.85
CA ALA A 246 -15.10 19.86 13.21
C ALA A 246 -16.54 20.33 13.47
N LEU A 247 -17.51 19.43 13.39
CA LEU A 247 -18.92 19.74 13.65
C LEU A 247 -19.17 20.02 15.14
N GLN A 248 -18.50 19.31 16.04
CA GLN A 248 -18.62 19.58 17.48
C GLN A 248 -18.02 20.93 17.84
N LEU A 249 -16.94 21.35 17.18
CA LEU A 249 -16.33 22.67 17.38
C LEU A 249 -17.28 23.83 17.04
N ARG A 250 -18.37 23.61 16.28
CA ARG A 250 -19.41 24.64 16.04
C ARG A 250 -20.11 25.11 17.32
N SER A 251 -20.02 24.33 18.40
CA SER A 251 -20.52 24.74 19.71
C SER A 251 -19.62 25.78 20.40
N LEU A 252 -18.39 25.95 19.91
CA LEU A 252 -17.47 27.02 20.32
C LEU A 252 -17.67 28.23 19.40
N LYS A 253 -17.96 29.39 20.00
CA LYS A 253 -18.27 30.62 19.25
C LYS A 253 -17.03 31.43 18.87
N GLY A 254 -15.90 31.15 19.51
CA GLY A 254 -14.63 31.83 19.29
C GLY A 254 -13.94 31.40 18.01
N LYS A 255 -12.98 32.23 17.59
CA LYS A 255 -12.12 31.98 16.44
C LYS A 255 -11.17 30.82 16.73
N GLY A 256 -10.86 30.01 15.73
CA GLY A 256 -9.85 28.95 15.85
C GLY A 256 -8.62 29.18 15.00
N LEU A 257 -7.63 28.33 15.23
CA LEU A 257 -6.39 28.28 14.45
C LEU A 257 -6.15 26.85 13.94
N VAL A 258 -5.98 26.68 12.64
CA VAL A 258 -5.60 25.38 12.04
C VAL A 258 -4.15 25.44 11.58
N LEU A 259 -3.34 24.45 11.96
CA LEU A 259 -1.93 24.36 11.59
C LEU A 259 -1.74 23.38 10.43
N THR A 260 -0.99 23.77 9.39
CA THR A 260 -0.72 22.90 8.23
C THR A 260 0.73 22.93 7.78
N ASN A 261 1.31 21.75 7.58
CA ASN A 261 2.63 21.55 6.96
C ASN A 261 2.67 20.30 6.07
N GLY A 262 1.51 19.94 5.52
CA GLY A 262 1.33 18.78 4.65
C GLY A 262 -0.11 18.57 4.20
N GLU A 263 -0.34 17.46 3.51
CA GLU A 263 -1.62 17.09 2.92
C GLU A 263 -2.72 16.94 3.97
N PHE A 264 -2.43 16.26 5.09
CA PHE A 264 -3.45 15.99 6.10
C PHE A 264 -3.82 17.24 6.90
N GLY A 265 -2.87 18.16 7.15
CA GLY A 265 -3.16 19.49 7.68
C GLY A 265 -4.09 20.29 6.74
N ASN A 266 -3.83 20.26 5.44
CA ASN A 266 -4.72 20.90 4.45
C ASN A 266 -6.13 20.28 4.44
N ARG A 267 -6.25 18.98 4.73
CA ARG A 267 -7.56 18.34 4.92
C ARG A 267 -8.27 18.86 6.17
N LEU A 268 -7.57 19.12 7.29
CA LEU A 268 -8.17 19.74 8.48
C LEU A 268 -8.76 21.12 8.17
N VAL A 269 -8.06 21.94 7.36
CA VAL A 269 -8.60 23.21 6.84
C VAL A 269 -9.88 22.97 6.03
N GLY A 270 -9.89 21.94 5.18
CA GLY A 270 -11.07 21.51 4.43
C GLY A 270 -12.24 21.07 5.30
N HIS A 271 -11.98 20.36 6.41
CA HIS A 271 -12.99 19.97 7.39
C HIS A 271 -13.56 21.18 8.12
N ALA A 272 -12.70 22.06 8.63
CA ALA A 272 -13.10 23.28 9.32
C ALA A 272 -13.93 24.22 8.42
N THR A 273 -13.55 24.34 7.14
CA THR A 273 -14.28 25.12 6.14
C THR A 273 -15.68 24.55 5.90
N ARG A 274 -15.80 23.23 5.68
CA ARG A 274 -17.09 22.55 5.45
C ARG A 274 -18.01 22.64 6.67
N ALA A 275 -17.44 22.60 7.88
CA ALA A 275 -18.16 22.81 9.13
C ALA A 275 -18.51 24.29 9.40
N GLN A 276 -18.10 25.22 8.51
CA GLN A 276 -18.35 26.66 8.62
C GLN A 276 -17.79 27.28 9.91
N LEU A 277 -16.61 26.81 10.34
CA LEU A 277 -15.93 27.36 11.50
C LEU A 277 -15.27 28.71 11.18
N HIS A 278 -15.18 29.59 12.19
CA HIS A 278 -14.42 30.83 12.08
C HIS A 278 -12.94 30.58 12.40
N PHE A 279 -12.14 30.57 11.34
CA PHE A 279 -10.74 30.17 11.23
C PHE A 279 -9.63 31.19 10.92
N ASP A 280 -8.44 31.09 11.51
CA ASP A 280 -7.18 31.41 10.78
C ASP A 280 -6.39 30.14 10.48
N THR A 281 -5.50 30.20 9.49
CA THR A 281 -4.57 29.11 9.17
C THR A 281 -3.13 29.58 9.35
N TYR A 282 -2.34 28.84 10.12
CA TYR A 282 -0.89 28.98 10.15
C TYR A 282 -0.28 27.87 9.30
N LYS A 283 0.36 28.26 8.20
CA LYS A 283 0.84 27.36 7.17
C LYS A 283 2.37 27.41 7.08
N LYS A 284 2.98 26.24 6.96
CA LYS A 284 4.35 26.01 6.51
C LYS A 284 4.34 25.20 5.23
N GLU A 285 5.45 25.24 4.50
CA GLU A 285 5.58 24.40 3.30
C GLU A 285 5.63 22.92 3.67
N MET A 286 5.34 22.05 2.70
CA MET A 286 5.34 20.61 2.97
C MET A 286 6.75 20.14 3.33
N GLY A 287 6.89 19.54 4.52
CA GLY A 287 8.19 19.09 5.02
C GLY A 287 8.90 20.12 5.89
N GLU A 288 8.34 21.31 6.09
CA GLU A 288 8.86 22.29 7.04
C GLU A 288 8.20 22.14 8.43
N PRO A 289 8.98 22.19 9.52
CA PRO A 289 8.43 22.16 10.87
C PRO A 289 7.71 23.47 11.21
N PHE A 290 6.77 23.40 12.15
CA PHE A 290 6.20 24.61 12.73
C PHE A 290 7.24 25.37 13.56
N LEU A 291 7.20 26.70 13.50
CA LEU A 291 8.07 27.54 14.33
C LEU A 291 7.29 28.00 15.56
N TYR A 292 7.53 27.35 16.70
CA TYR A 292 6.77 27.58 17.93
C TYR A 292 6.86 29.03 18.46
N THR A 293 7.97 29.71 18.21
CA THR A 293 8.15 31.14 18.53
C THR A 293 7.29 32.06 17.67
N GLU A 294 7.02 31.69 16.41
CA GLU A 294 6.06 32.40 15.57
C GLU A 294 4.63 32.10 15.98
N LEU A 295 4.33 30.82 16.24
CA LEU A 295 3.03 30.37 16.70
C LEU A 295 2.61 31.07 18.00
N GLU A 296 3.53 31.25 18.95
CA GLU A 296 3.25 31.97 20.19
C GLU A 296 2.77 33.40 19.93
N LYS A 297 3.43 34.14 19.02
CA LYS A 297 3.03 35.51 18.64
C LYS A 297 1.67 35.53 17.95
N VAL A 298 1.40 34.53 17.10
CA VAL A 298 0.10 34.37 16.45
C VAL A 298 -0.99 34.12 17.48
N MET A 299 -0.75 33.23 18.45
CA MET A 299 -1.73 32.91 19.51
C MET A 299 -1.99 34.09 20.45
N GLU A 300 -0.95 34.86 20.79
CA GLU A 300 -1.07 36.04 21.66
C GLU A 300 -1.96 37.13 21.05
N SER A 301 -1.87 37.34 19.73
CA SER A 301 -2.60 38.40 19.02
C SER A 301 -3.96 37.96 18.44
N GLY A 302 -4.15 36.65 18.20
CA GLY A 302 -5.29 36.13 17.45
C GLY A 302 -6.57 35.86 18.24
N ASN A 303 -6.52 35.89 19.58
CA ASN A 303 -7.66 35.61 20.47
C ASN A 303 -8.42 34.32 20.10
N TYR A 304 -7.70 33.21 19.99
CA TYR A 304 -8.26 31.93 19.59
C TYR A 304 -8.90 31.20 20.77
N GLU A 305 -10.00 30.48 20.51
CA GLU A 305 -10.64 29.58 21.47
C GLU A 305 -10.16 28.12 21.31
N TRP A 306 -9.78 27.73 20.10
CA TRP A 306 -9.34 26.37 19.79
C TRP A 306 -8.22 26.34 18.75
N LEU A 307 -7.40 25.29 18.80
CA LEU A 307 -6.34 25.02 17.83
C LEU A 307 -6.47 23.59 17.32
N TRP A 308 -6.24 23.36 16.02
CA TRP A 308 -6.29 22.02 15.43
C TRP A 308 -5.09 21.75 14.51
N PHE A 309 -4.41 20.62 14.71
CA PHE A 309 -3.23 20.23 13.92
C PHE A 309 -3.14 18.71 13.75
N VAL A 310 -2.26 18.25 12.86
CA VAL A 310 -1.95 16.82 12.69
C VAL A 310 -0.71 16.47 13.50
N HIS A 311 -0.79 15.44 14.34
CA HIS A 311 0.35 14.99 15.16
C HIS A 311 1.46 14.39 14.30
N HIS A 312 1.11 13.43 13.44
CA HIS A 312 2.03 12.84 12.47
C HIS A 312 1.51 13.11 11.05
N GLU A 313 2.11 14.09 10.40
CA GLU A 313 1.82 14.47 9.02
C GLU A 313 2.40 13.42 8.08
N THR A 314 1.61 12.36 7.90
CA THR A 314 2.01 11.14 7.19
C THR A 314 2.48 11.44 5.77
N SER A 315 2.01 12.53 5.13
CA SER A 315 2.42 12.88 3.76
C SER A 315 3.88 13.29 3.62
N THR A 316 4.50 13.77 4.71
CA THR A 316 5.89 14.24 4.73
C THR A 316 6.76 13.42 5.68
N GLY A 317 6.16 12.64 6.59
CA GLY A 317 6.86 11.92 7.66
C GLY A 317 7.09 12.76 8.93
N MET A 318 6.57 14.00 8.94
CA MET A 318 6.78 14.97 10.01
C MET A 318 5.99 14.62 11.29
N LEU A 319 6.66 14.73 12.44
CA LEU A 319 6.10 14.66 13.78
C LEU A 319 6.03 16.08 14.37
N ASN A 320 4.81 16.62 14.45
CA ASN A 320 4.57 17.91 15.08
C ASN A 320 4.51 17.72 16.60
N ASP A 321 5.26 18.50 17.38
CA ASP A 321 5.39 18.31 18.83
C ASP A 321 4.08 18.61 19.58
N LEU A 322 3.36 17.54 19.93
CA LEU A 322 2.13 17.61 20.72
C LEU A 322 2.36 18.15 22.13
N LYS A 323 3.52 17.86 22.74
CA LYS A 323 3.82 18.30 24.10
C LYS A 323 4.04 19.80 24.14
N GLU A 324 4.82 20.32 23.20
CA GLU A 324 5.08 21.76 23.07
C GLU A 324 3.79 22.54 22.77
N LEU A 325 2.97 22.06 21.82
CA LEU A 325 1.67 22.66 21.54
C LEU A 325 0.73 22.63 22.74
N ASN A 326 0.68 21.54 23.50
CA ASN A 326 -0.16 21.45 24.69
C ASN A 326 0.27 22.44 25.78
N VAL A 327 1.58 22.63 25.98
CA VAL A 327 2.10 23.66 26.91
C VAL A 327 1.70 25.06 26.44
N LEU A 328 1.89 25.34 25.16
CA LEU A 328 1.61 26.65 24.58
C LEU A 328 0.11 26.98 24.63
N THR A 329 -0.76 26.07 24.21
CA THR A 329 -2.21 26.30 24.23
C THR A 329 -2.75 26.46 25.65
N LYS A 330 -2.19 25.76 26.64
CA LYS A 330 -2.56 25.96 28.05
C LYS A 330 -2.23 27.36 28.55
N LYS A 331 -1.08 27.94 28.16
CA LYS A 331 -0.69 29.32 28.52
C LYS A 331 -1.75 30.33 28.09
N TYR A 332 -2.35 30.13 26.91
CA TYR A 332 -3.36 31.01 26.33
C TYR A 332 -4.81 30.53 26.51
N GLN A 333 -5.04 29.47 27.29
CA GLN A 333 -6.36 28.86 27.52
C GLN A 333 -7.08 28.40 26.24
N ILE A 334 -6.31 28.01 25.23
CA ILE A 334 -6.80 27.51 23.93
C ILE A 334 -7.09 26.02 24.04
N LYS A 335 -8.25 25.58 23.53
CA LYS A 335 -8.64 24.16 23.46
C LYS A 335 -7.88 23.46 22.33
N LEU A 336 -7.02 22.50 22.67
CA LEU A 336 -6.19 21.80 21.70
C LEU A 336 -6.90 20.57 21.11
N CYS A 337 -7.08 20.56 19.79
CA CYS A 337 -7.54 19.43 19.00
C CYS A 337 -6.38 18.86 18.17
N VAL A 338 -6.35 17.54 17.97
CA VAL A 338 -5.25 16.89 17.25
C VAL A 338 -5.70 15.71 16.40
N ASP A 339 -5.22 15.62 15.17
CA ASP A 339 -5.34 14.42 14.36
C ASP A 339 -4.21 13.45 14.68
N CYS A 340 -4.55 12.31 15.27
CA CYS A 340 -3.61 11.27 15.67
C CYS A 340 -3.82 9.95 14.88
N ILE A 341 -4.49 10.01 13.73
CA ILE A 341 -4.88 8.83 12.92
C ILE A 341 -3.69 7.93 12.60
N SER A 342 -2.54 8.51 12.28
CA SER A 342 -1.33 7.78 11.89
C SER A 342 -0.35 7.55 13.03
N SER A 343 -0.47 8.28 14.14
CA SER A 343 0.44 8.15 15.29
C SER A 343 -0.04 7.15 16.35
N ILE A 344 -1.37 7.03 16.55
CA ILE A 344 -1.92 6.09 17.54
C ILE A 344 -1.58 4.65 17.12
N GLY A 345 -0.93 3.92 18.03
CA GLY A 345 -0.44 2.57 17.80
C GLY A 345 0.92 2.50 17.10
N ALA A 346 1.46 3.63 16.62
CA ALA A 346 2.77 3.69 15.97
C ALA A 346 3.86 4.18 16.94
N ILE A 347 3.51 5.15 17.79
CA ILE A 347 4.38 5.71 18.82
C ILE A 347 3.59 5.90 20.14
N PRO A 348 4.26 5.93 21.30
CA PRO A 348 3.63 6.30 22.55
C PRO A 348 3.03 7.71 22.46
N ILE A 349 1.82 7.89 22.98
CA ILE A 349 1.11 9.18 22.96
C ILE A 349 0.45 9.46 24.31
N ASP A 350 0.43 10.74 24.69
CA ASP A 350 -0.24 11.22 25.90
C ASP A 350 -1.30 12.25 25.50
N LEU A 351 -2.56 11.80 25.47
CA LEU A 351 -3.73 12.60 25.15
C LEU A 351 -4.40 13.18 26.40
N LYS A 352 -3.73 13.16 27.57
CA LYS A 352 -4.25 13.86 28.73
C LYS A 352 -4.37 15.35 28.42
N ASP A 353 -5.44 15.96 28.91
CA ASP A 353 -5.75 17.38 28.76
C ASP A 353 -5.98 17.87 27.31
N ILE A 354 -5.98 16.98 26.33
CA ILE A 354 -6.36 17.29 24.95
C ILE A 354 -7.88 17.43 24.86
N TYR A 355 -8.36 18.44 24.14
CA TYR A 355 -9.79 18.72 24.02
C TYR A 355 -10.47 17.64 23.17
N PHE A 356 -9.99 17.45 21.94
CA PHE A 356 -10.38 16.36 21.06
C PHE A 356 -9.17 15.74 20.35
N ALA A 357 -9.16 14.43 20.16
CA ALA A 357 -8.21 13.78 19.26
C ALA A 357 -8.87 12.72 18.39
N SER A 358 -8.49 12.64 17.11
CA SER A 358 -8.98 11.60 16.21
C SER A 358 -8.03 10.42 16.11
N GLY A 359 -8.58 9.23 15.87
CA GLY A 359 -7.84 8.00 15.64
C GLY A 359 -8.59 7.03 14.73
N VAL A 360 -7.94 5.93 14.35
CA VAL A 360 -8.57 4.89 13.51
C VAL A 360 -8.00 3.50 13.82
N SER A 361 -8.79 2.46 13.58
CA SER A 361 -8.41 1.06 13.76
C SER A 361 -7.42 0.53 12.71
N GLY A 362 -7.52 1.02 11.48
CA GLY A 362 -6.90 0.44 10.27
C GLY A 362 -5.46 0.83 9.96
N LYS A 363 -4.79 1.54 10.88
CA LYS A 363 -3.41 2.03 10.72
C LYS A 363 -2.48 1.21 11.61
N ALA A 364 -1.65 1.84 12.44
CA ALA A 364 -0.64 1.16 13.25
C ALA A 364 -1.22 0.23 14.33
N ILE A 365 -2.51 0.35 14.68
CA ILE A 365 -3.20 -0.62 15.54
C ILE A 365 -3.30 -2.00 14.88
N LYS A 366 -3.25 -2.08 13.55
CA LYS A 366 -3.36 -3.31 12.75
C LYS A 366 -4.66 -4.10 12.97
N SER A 367 -5.75 -3.38 13.18
CA SER A 367 -7.10 -3.93 12.99
C SER A 367 -7.60 -3.58 11.58
N TYR A 368 -8.79 -4.02 11.23
CA TYR A 368 -9.41 -3.66 9.96
C TYR A 368 -9.86 -2.20 9.96
N THR A 369 -9.70 -1.52 8.82
CA THR A 369 -10.27 -0.18 8.60
C THR A 369 -11.79 -0.22 8.74
N GLY A 370 -12.37 0.79 9.39
CA GLY A 370 -13.82 0.91 9.54
C GLY A 370 -14.27 1.30 10.95
N LEU A 371 -13.34 1.53 11.88
CA LEU A 371 -13.63 2.14 13.18
C LEU A 371 -12.82 3.41 13.35
N SER A 372 -13.51 4.52 13.61
CA SER A 372 -12.92 5.81 13.93
C SER A 372 -13.09 6.12 15.41
N PHE A 373 -12.12 6.82 15.98
CA PHE A 373 -12.09 7.16 17.40
C PHE A 373 -12.10 8.66 17.58
N VAL A 374 -12.89 9.14 18.55
CA VAL A 374 -12.78 10.50 19.06
C VAL A 374 -12.49 10.45 20.55
N PHE A 375 -11.26 10.79 20.92
CA PHE A 375 -10.83 10.90 22.31
C PHE A 375 -11.12 12.30 22.84
N HIS A 376 -11.47 12.39 24.12
CA HIS A 376 -11.71 13.66 24.78
C HIS A 376 -11.58 13.56 26.30
N ASN A 377 -11.52 14.71 26.97
CA ASN A 377 -11.28 14.82 28.41
C ASN A 377 -12.35 15.60 29.17
N HIS A 378 -13.52 15.80 28.57
CA HIS A 378 -14.66 16.54 29.13
C HIS A 378 -15.98 15.80 28.82
N ILE A 379 -17.13 16.21 29.37
CA ILE A 379 -18.42 15.62 28.96
C ILE A 379 -18.91 16.36 27.72
N VAL A 380 -19.24 15.61 26.67
CA VAL A 380 -19.88 16.13 25.46
C VAL A 380 -21.36 15.82 25.53
N LYS A 381 -22.21 16.84 25.45
CA LYS A 381 -23.66 16.69 25.40
C LYS A 381 -24.13 16.54 23.95
N ILE A 382 -25.26 15.88 23.76
CA ILE A 382 -25.95 15.83 22.46
C ILE A 382 -26.10 17.25 21.89
N ASN A 383 -25.82 17.38 20.59
CA ASN A 383 -25.94 18.62 19.86
C ASN A 383 -26.84 18.43 18.64
N GLU A 384 -28.09 18.87 18.75
CA GLU A 384 -29.10 18.75 17.69
C GLU A 384 -28.73 19.50 16.39
N ALA A 385 -27.76 20.41 16.42
CA ALA A 385 -27.25 21.08 15.23
C ALA A 385 -26.22 20.24 14.44
N VAL A 386 -25.79 19.09 14.99
CA VAL A 386 -24.88 18.14 14.35
C VAL A 386 -25.70 16.95 13.84
N PRO A 387 -25.48 16.48 12.60
CA PRO A 387 -26.10 15.27 12.11
C PRO A 387 -25.88 14.11 13.08
N ALA A 388 -26.94 13.39 13.42
CA ALA A 388 -26.95 12.48 14.57
C ALA A 388 -25.84 11.42 14.55
N TYR A 389 -25.43 10.96 13.36
CA TYR A 389 -24.31 10.00 13.19
C TYR A 389 -22.93 10.60 13.48
N MET A 390 -22.76 11.92 13.42
CA MET A 390 -21.50 12.64 13.68
C MET A 390 -21.52 13.37 15.03
N ASP A 391 -22.61 13.29 15.78
CA ASP A 391 -22.73 13.93 17.09
C ASP A 391 -22.00 13.10 18.16
N ILE A 392 -20.86 13.59 18.64
CA ILE A 392 -20.05 12.92 19.66
C ILE A 392 -20.85 12.74 20.96
N GLY A 393 -21.76 13.67 21.29
CA GLY A 393 -22.63 13.58 22.46
C GLY A 393 -23.61 12.41 22.39
N MET A 394 -24.09 12.08 21.18
CA MET A 394 -24.94 10.92 20.95
C MET A 394 -24.21 9.60 21.29
N TYR A 395 -22.92 9.51 20.96
CA TYR A 395 -22.10 8.34 21.32
C TYR A 395 -21.74 8.34 22.81
N GLU A 396 -21.49 9.51 23.41
CA GLU A 396 -21.26 9.65 24.86
C GLU A 396 -22.43 9.09 25.68
N GLU A 397 -23.67 9.50 25.37
CA GLU A 397 -24.86 9.05 26.11
C GLU A 397 -25.20 7.57 25.90
N ASN A 398 -24.74 6.97 24.81
CA ASN A 398 -25.08 5.60 24.41
C ASN A 398 -23.89 4.63 24.50
N GLU A 399 -22.84 4.96 25.27
CA GLU A 399 -21.66 4.09 25.45
C GLU A 399 -21.03 3.65 24.10
N SER A 400 -20.96 4.57 23.13
CA SER A 400 -20.53 4.36 21.74
C SER A 400 -21.46 3.48 20.87
N ILE A 401 -22.68 3.15 21.33
CA ILE A 401 -23.64 2.29 20.60
C ILE A 401 -25.00 2.99 20.38
N PRO A 402 -25.07 4.21 19.81
CA PRO A 402 -26.36 4.81 19.49
C PRO A 402 -27.05 4.08 18.32
N TYR A 403 -26.27 3.61 17.34
CA TYR A 403 -26.76 2.97 16.10
C TYR A 403 -26.24 1.54 15.94
N SER A 404 -26.64 0.89 14.83
CA SER A 404 -26.11 -0.41 14.43
C SER A 404 -24.59 -0.40 14.37
N HIS A 405 -23.96 -1.38 15.02
CA HIS A 405 -22.51 -1.49 15.12
C HIS A 405 -22.01 -2.86 14.64
N SER A 406 -20.78 -2.93 14.12
CA SER A 406 -20.15 -4.18 13.65
C SER A 406 -19.48 -4.93 14.79
N TRP A 407 -19.98 -6.14 15.10
CA TRP A 407 -19.33 -7.08 16.02
C TRP A 407 -17.94 -7.47 15.52
N ASN A 408 -17.84 -7.84 14.24
CA ASN A 408 -16.62 -8.36 13.65
C ASN A 408 -15.45 -7.35 13.73
N LEU A 409 -15.73 -6.06 13.46
CA LEU A 409 -14.72 -5.00 13.57
C LEU A 409 -14.31 -4.75 15.03
N ILE A 410 -15.27 -4.70 15.95
CA ILE A 410 -15.00 -4.45 17.38
C ILE A 410 -14.22 -5.62 17.99
N TYR A 411 -14.58 -6.85 17.65
CA TYR A 411 -13.89 -8.03 18.17
C TYR A 411 -12.49 -8.17 17.58
N ALA A 412 -12.31 -7.88 16.28
CA ALA A 412 -10.98 -7.78 15.67
C ALA A 412 -10.12 -6.69 16.34
N LEU A 413 -10.69 -5.51 16.62
CA LEU A 413 -10.01 -4.44 17.35
C LEU A 413 -9.62 -4.86 18.78
N GLN A 414 -10.48 -5.60 19.49
CA GLN A 414 -10.16 -6.13 20.81
C GLN A 414 -8.91 -7.01 20.77
N GLU A 415 -8.80 -7.91 19.80
CA GLU A 415 -7.62 -8.77 19.64
C GLU A 415 -6.38 -7.98 19.22
N ALA A 416 -6.54 -7.01 18.31
CA ALA A 416 -5.43 -6.17 17.84
C ALA A 416 -4.83 -5.35 18.98
N LEU A 417 -5.65 -4.83 19.90
CA LEU A 417 -5.19 -3.99 21.02
C LEU A 417 -4.37 -4.74 22.07
N LYS A 418 -4.41 -6.08 22.12
CA LYS A 418 -3.61 -6.87 23.06
C LYS A 418 -2.10 -6.70 22.86
N ARG A 419 -1.66 -6.38 21.63
CA ARG A 419 -0.24 -6.16 21.31
C ARG A 419 0.38 -4.94 22.03
N PHE A 420 -0.46 -4.05 22.55
CA PHE A 420 -0.04 -2.84 23.26
C PHE A 420 -0.13 -2.99 24.78
N GLU A 421 -0.34 -4.22 25.29
CA GLU A 421 -0.19 -4.52 26.71
C GLU A 421 1.27 -4.43 27.18
N ASP A 422 2.22 -4.58 26.24
CA ASP A 422 3.64 -4.27 26.42
C ASP A 422 4.11 -3.23 25.38
N GLU A 423 5.20 -2.53 25.66
CA GLU A 423 5.71 -1.45 24.78
C GLU A 423 6.51 -1.98 23.56
N THR A 424 6.63 -3.31 23.41
CA THR A 424 7.47 -3.94 22.37
C THR A 424 7.01 -3.58 20.95
N ALA A 425 5.71 -3.32 20.77
CA ALA A 425 5.16 -2.94 19.47
C ALA A 425 5.80 -1.65 18.92
N PHE A 426 6.03 -0.65 19.78
CA PHE A 426 6.61 0.63 19.38
C PHE A 426 8.11 0.49 19.07
N VAL A 427 8.82 -0.31 19.86
CA VAL A 427 10.27 -0.58 19.68
C VAL A 427 10.55 -1.15 18.30
N LYS A 428 9.79 -2.17 17.87
CA LYS A 428 9.98 -2.82 16.57
C LYS A 428 9.75 -1.88 15.38
N ILE A 429 8.76 -0.99 15.47
CA ILE A 429 8.50 0.01 14.42
C ILE A 429 9.70 0.95 14.32
N LYS A 430 10.21 1.42 15.47
CA LYS A 430 11.39 2.28 15.51
C LYS A 430 12.65 1.59 14.95
N GLU A 431 12.94 0.36 15.36
CA GLU A 431 14.09 -0.40 14.84
C GLU A 431 14.02 -0.56 13.32
N THR A 432 12.82 -0.84 12.79
CA THR A 432 12.58 -0.94 11.34
C THR A 432 12.80 0.40 10.65
N TYR A 433 12.32 1.49 11.24
CA TYR A 433 12.52 2.83 10.72
C TYR A 433 13.99 3.22 10.69
N ASP A 434 14.71 3.05 11.81
CA ASP A 434 16.13 3.41 11.91
C ASP A 434 16.96 2.67 10.84
N HIS A 435 16.70 1.38 10.65
CA HIS A 435 17.37 0.56 9.62
C HIS A 435 17.08 1.04 8.19
N MET A 436 15.81 1.36 7.90
CA MET A 436 15.40 1.85 6.59
C MET A 436 15.94 3.26 6.30
N GLU A 437 15.91 4.15 7.29
CA GLU A 437 16.45 5.50 7.20
C GLU A 437 17.95 5.45 6.87
N GLU A 438 18.72 4.65 7.61
CA GLU A 438 20.16 4.47 7.38
C GLU A 438 20.44 3.95 5.96
N ALA A 439 19.69 2.94 5.51
CA ALA A 439 19.88 2.37 4.18
C ALA A 439 19.50 3.36 3.06
N ILE A 440 18.37 4.06 3.18
CA ILE A 440 17.90 5.04 2.18
C ILE A 440 18.87 6.22 2.08
N THR A 441 19.34 6.74 3.21
CA THR A 441 20.33 7.82 3.24
C THR A 441 21.69 7.37 2.69
N THR A 442 22.10 6.12 2.94
CA THR A 442 23.32 5.53 2.35
C THR A 442 23.22 5.37 0.83
N ILE A 443 22.02 5.09 0.28
CA ILE A 443 21.77 5.07 -1.16
C ILE A 443 21.93 6.49 -1.77
N GLY A 444 21.83 7.55 -0.95
CA GLY A 444 21.91 8.95 -1.39
C GLY A 444 20.54 9.57 -1.68
N LEU A 445 19.45 8.94 -1.24
CA LEU A 445 18.09 9.46 -1.41
C LEU A 445 17.73 10.48 -0.33
N ASN A 446 17.01 11.53 -0.73
CA ASN A 446 16.60 12.61 0.16
C ASN A 446 15.27 12.29 0.83
N LEU A 447 15.20 12.52 2.14
CA LEU A 447 13.96 12.46 2.91
C LEU A 447 13.34 13.86 3.02
N VAL A 448 12.01 13.94 2.91
CA VAL A 448 11.27 15.22 2.95
C VAL A 448 11.30 15.86 4.35
N SER A 449 11.13 15.07 5.41
CA SER A 449 11.16 15.56 6.78
C SER A 449 12.60 15.64 7.33
N PRO A 450 12.99 16.74 7.98
CA PRO A 450 14.21 16.80 8.77
C PRO A 450 14.22 15.73 9.87
N LYS A 451 15.40 15.14 10.13
CA LYS A 451 15.55 14.00 11.04
C LYS A 451 15.05 14.29 12.45
N GLU A 452 15.32 15.48 12.96
CA GLU A 452 14.92 15.97 14.28
C GLU A 452 13.40 16.09 14.45
N HIS A 453 12.65 16.16 13.35
CA HIS A 453 11.20 16.28 13.33
C HIS A 453 10.53 15.10 12.62
N ALA A 454 11.24 14.00 12.35
CA ALA A 454 10.66 12.83 11.71
C ALA A 454 10.04 11.88 12.74
N ALA A 455 8.87 11.30 12.42
CA ALA A 455 8.32 10.21 13.21
C ALA A 455 8.92 8.87 12.75
N PRO A 456 9.25 7.94 13.66
CA PRO A 456 9.73 6.62 13.29
C PRO A 456 8.58 5.72 12.82
N ILE A 457 7.90 6.12 11.73
CA ILE A 457 6.64 5.52 11.26
C ILE A 457 6.69 5.32 9.75
N ILE A 458 7.07 6.36 9.01
CA ILE A 458 7.09 6.39 7.55
C ILE A 458 8.23 7.27 7.05
N LEU A 459 8.90 6.82 5.99
CA LEU A 459 9.92 7.58 5.28
C LEU A 459 9.29 8.12 4.01
N THR A 460 9.31 9.44 3.82
CA THR A 460 8.88 10.08 2.57
C THR A 460 10.11 10.48 1.79
N ILE A 461 10.31 9.83 0.66
CA ILE A 461 11.48 9.99 -0.20
C ILE A 461 11.14 10.95 -1.33
N GLN A 462 11.96 11.98 -1.50
CA GLN A 462 11.91 12.86 -2.65
C GLN A 462 12.82 12.34 -3.75
N LEU A 463 12.24 12.07 -4.92
CA LEU A 463 12.99 11.65 -6.10
C LEU A 463 13.47 12.85 -6.90
N SER A 464 14.56 12.66 -7.64
CA SER A 464 15.16 13.68 -8.50
C SER A 464 14.26 14.01 -9.71
N GLU A 465 14.44 15.19 -10.33
CA GLU A 465 13.59 15.66 -11.44
C GLU A 465 13.54 14.71 -12.67
N GLY A 466 14.60 13.92 -12.89
CA GLY A 466 14.65 12.92 -13.97
C GLY A 466 13.96 11.58 -13.64
N GLN A 467 13.49 11.40 -12.40
CA GLN A 467 12.84 10.17 -11.94
C GLN A 467 11.34 10.38 -11.82
N SER A 468 10.56 9.30 -11.98
CA SER A 468 9.12 9.31 -11.74
C SER A 468 8.76 8.39 -10.58
N SER A 469 8.10 8.93 -9.56
CA SER A 469 7.59 8.15 -8.43
C SER A 469 6.60 7.07 -8.87
N LYS A 470 5.84 7.33 -9.96
CA LYS A 470 4.96 6.33 -10.56
C LYS A 470 5.78 5.19 -11.16
N THR A 471 6.74 5.48 -12.02
CA THR A 471 7.55 4.44 -12.68
C THR A 471 8.29 3.58 -11.66
N ILE A 472 9.01 4.20 -10.71
CA ILE A 472 9.76 3.46 -9.69
C ILE A 472 8.80 2.67 -8.77
N GLY A 473 7.65 3.24 -8.43
CA GLY A 473 6.61 2.55 -7.65
C GLY A 473 6.04 1.32 -8.37
N ASP A 474 5.74 1.44 -9.67
CA ASP A 474 5.28 0.34 -10.51
C ASP A 474 6.34 -0.76 -10.61
N GLU A 475 7.62 -0.39 -10.79
CA GLU A 475 8.75 -1.34 -10.86
C GLU A 475 8.92 -2.12 -9.54
N LEU A 476 8.86 -1.44 -8.40
CA LEU A 476 8.89 -2.07 -7.09
C LEU A 476 7.69 -3.01 -6.89
N ALA A 477 6.50 -2.59 -7.31
CA ALA A 477 5.29 -3.40 -7.22
C ALA A 477 5.42 -4.68 -8.07
N LEU A 478 5.97 -4.58 -9.28
CA LEU A 478 6.28 -5.74 -10.12
C LEU A 478 7.27 -6.70 -9.44
N GLN A 479 8.24 -6.20 -8.66
CA GLN A 479 9.12 -7.02 -7.83
C GLN A 479 8.46 -7.55 -6.55
N GLY A 480 7.32 -6.97 -6.14
CA GLY A 480 6.48 -7.42 -5.03
C GLY A 480 6.63 -6.63 -3.76
N TYR A 481 7.21 -5.45 -3.89
CA TYR A 481 7.41 -4.50 -2.83
C TYR A 481 6.41 -3.37 -3.04
N ILE A 482 5.32 -3.42 -2.28
CA ILE A 482 4.22 -2.47 -2.43
C ILE A 482 4.54 -1.25 -1.56
N VAL A 483 5.08 -0.21 -2.18
CA VAL A 483 5.34 1.09 -1.55
C VAL A 483 4.19 2.06 -1.84
N HIS A 484 4.10 3.16 -1.10
CA HIS A 484 3.02 4.13 -1.29
C HIS A 484 3.48 5.24 -2.24
N TYR A 485 2.87 5.31 -3.43
CA TYR A 485 3.20 6.32 -4.45
C TYR A 485 1.97 6.77 -5.25
N GLU A 486 0.89 5.98 -5.24
CA GLU A 486 -0.28 6.20 -6.10
C GLU A 486 -1.16 7.39 -5.70
N SER A 487 -0.98 7.94 -4.49
CA SER A 487 -1.76 9.10 -4.07
C SER A 487 -1.41 10.34 -4.89
N ALA A 488 -2.43 11.14 -5.25
CA ALA A 488 -2.26 12.31 -6.10
C ALA A 488 -1.22 13.31 -5.56
N TYR A 489 -1.14 13.51 -4.23
CA TYR A 489 -0.12 14.38 -3.63
C TYR A 489 1.29 13.81 -3.76
N LEU A 490 1.46 12.48 -3.77
CA LEU A 490 2.77 11.84 -3.94
C LEU A 490 3.24 11.95 -5.38
N GLN A 491 2.38 11.64 -6.35
CA GLN A 491 2.71 11.80 -7.77
C GLN A 491 3.01 13.26 -8.11
N LYS A 492 2.19 14.21 -7.61
CA LYS A 492 2.39 15.64 -7.85
C LYS A 492 3.73 16.15 -7.34
N ASN A 493 4.19 15.67 -6.17
CA ASN A 493 5.45 16.10 -5.57
C ASN A 493 6.64 15.18 -5.94
N ASN A 494 6.42 14.17 -6.78
CA ASN A 494 7.41 13.15 -7.14
C ASN A 494 7.99 12.39 -5.94
N TRP A 495 7.12 11.93 -5.05
CA TRP A 495 7.49 11.24 -3.81
C TRP A 495 7.07 9.78 -3.79
N ILE A 496 7.83 8.97 -3.05
CA ILE A 496 7.49 7.60 -2.65
C ILE A 496 7.54 7.53 -1.14
N GLN A 497 6.64 6.77 -0.52
CA GLN A 497 6.66 6.52 0.92
C GLN A 497 6.84 5.06 1.27
N ILE A 498 7.66 4.80 2.29
CA ILE A 498 7.94 3.49 2.85
C ILE A 498 7.53 3.49 4.32
N ALA A 499 6.47 2.76 4.65
CA ALA A 499 5.98 2.63 6.02
C ALA A 499 6.69 1.50 6.77
N CYS A 500 7.02 1.76 8.03
CA CYS A 500 7.76 0.87 8.91
C CYS A 500 6.83 0.10 9.87
N LEU A 501 5.55 -0.02 9.51
CA LEU A 501 4.52 -0.57 10.39
C LEU A 501 4.52 -2.10 10.45
N ASN A 502 4.91 -2.80 9.39
CA ASN A 502 4.83 -4.27 9.31
C ASN A 502 6.05 -4.97 9.89
N HIS A 503 5.92 -6.29 10.10
CA HIS A 503 7.06 -7.10 10.48
C HIS A 503 7.74 -7.63 9.23
N TYR A 504 8.90 -7.06 8.91
CA TYR A 504 9.69 -7.48 7.78
C TYR A 504 10.83 -8.38 8.24
N LYS A 505 11.12 -9.44 7.47
CA LYS A 505 12.38 -10.16 7.65
C LYS A 505 13.49 -9.31 7.08
N GLU A 506 14.65 -9.31 7.73
CA GLU A 506 15.85 -8.57 7.28
C GLU A 506 16.19 -8.83 5.80
N ARG A 507 16.14 -10.10 5.38
CA ARG A 507 16.36 -10.48 3.98
C ARG A 507 15.39 -9.83 2.99
N ASP A 508 14.15 -9.58 3.40
CA ASP A 508 13.10 -9.04 2.55
C ASP A 508 13.25 -7.51 2.46
N MET A 509 13.61 -6.85 3.57
CA MET A 509 13.99 -5.43 3.60
C MET A 509 15.21 -5.15 2.71
N LYS A 510 16.29 -5.92 2.88
CA LYS A 510 17.51 -5.77 2.08
C LYS A 510 17.26 -5.93 0.58
N ARG A 511 16.39 -6.86 0.18
CA ARG A 511 16.02 -7.05 -1.23
C ARG A 511 15.18 -5.89 -1.77
N MET A 512 14.24 -5.37 -0.97
CA MET A 512 13.48 -4.18 -1.34
C MET A 512 14.39 -2.98 -1.56
N LEU A 513 15.33 -2.73 -0.62
CA LEU A 513 16.31 -1.64 -0.70
C LEU A 513 17.24 -1.77 -1.91
N ASN A 514 17.74 -2.98 -2.18
CA ASN A 514 18.53 -3.24 -3.39
C ASN A 514 17.71 -2.95 -4.66
N CYS A 515 16.45 -3.36 -4.70
CA CYS A 515 15.58 -3.08 -5.84
C CYS A 515 15.37 -1.58 -6.03
N LEU A 516 15.07 -0.85 -4.95
CA LEU A 516 14.91 0.60 -4.97
C LEU A 516 16.18 1.28 -5.50
N GLN A 517 17.34 0.90 -4.98
CA GLN A 517 18.63 1.42 -5.45
C GLN A 517 18.82 1.22 -6.96
N MET A 518 18.45 0.06 -7.49
CA MET A 518 18.61 -0.24 -8.91
C MET A 518 17.66 0.58 -9.79
N CYS A 519 16.39 0.72 -9.40
CA CYS A 519 15.41 1.56 -10.10
C CYS A 519 15.85 3.04 -10.16
N VAL A 520 16.39 3.53 -9.04
CA VAL A 520 16.88 4.92 -8.90
C VAL A 520 18.14 5.15 -9.74
N LEU A 521 19.12 4.23 -9.70
CA LEU A 521 20.39 4.37 -10.44
C LEU A 521 20.26 4.16 -11.95
N GLN A 522 19.38 3.27 -12.42
CA GLN A 522 19.14 3.08 -13.86
C GLN A 522 18.57 4.35 -14.52
N SER A 523 17.85 5.16 -13.76
CA SER A 523 17.26 6.42 -14.24
C SER A 523 18.30 7.55 -14.43
N GLU A 524 19.48 7.47 -13.80
CA GLU A 524 20.52 8.50 -13.92
C GLU A 524 21.37 8.37 -15.20
N VAL A 525 21.34 7.22 -15.87
CA VAL A 525 22.14 6.93 -17.09
C VAL A 525 21.46 7.47 -18.36
N HIS A 526 20.28 8.10 -18.23
CA HIS A 526 19.50 8.66 -19.35
C HIS A 526 19.64 10.19 -19.50
N ILE A 527 20.89 10.69 -19.52
CA ILE A 527 21.22 12.08 -19.90
C ILE A 527 22.03 12.11 -21.19
#